data_AF-X1CA44-F1
#
_entry.id   AF-X1CA44-F1
#
_cell.length_a   1.000
_cell.length_b   1.000
_cell.length_c   1.000
_cell.angle_alpha   90.00
_cell.angle_beta   90.00
_cell.angle_gamma   90.00
#
_symmetry.space_group_name_H-M   'P 1'
#
loop_
_entity.id
_entity.type
_entity.pdbx_description
1 polymer ?
#
loop_
_entity_poly.entity_id
_entity_poly.type
_entity_poly.pdbx_seq_one_letter_code
_entity_poly.pdbx_strand_id
1 'polypeptide(L)'
;ILNKFTGKIKQMPPIYSSVKYKGRPSYDFARKGRSIDLKHRMVNIYNLELISLSSDLLTVKVNCSSGTYIRSLAYEIGNLLGCGASIKGLKRTKIGDFKLDSSISVEDFLKGKFKKSDLESSSYVISIERLLDKNPSLYIKDKYRCHIVNGHQVDGGMVEFARTEDNNLLKKGVFIKIKDSGENIIAIHEILSENVISDAKSKKPSLTKSIVIFRQLNKI
;
A
#
# COMPACT_ATOMS: atom_id res chain seq x y z
N ILE A 1 -12.95 -2.66 27.89
CA ILE A 1 -12.42 -1.40 27.29
C ILE A 1 -11.97 -1.60 25.84
N LEU A 2 -11.06 -2.54 25.55
CA LEU A 2 -10.48 -2.73 24.21
C LEU A 2 -11.53 -2.89 23.08
N ASN A 3 -12.61 -3.65 23.31
CA ASN A 3 -13.67 -3.85 22.31
C ASN A 3 -14.31 -2.55 21.79
N LYS A 4 -14.21 -1.43 22.52
CA LYS A 4 -14.72 -0.11 22.09
C LYS A 4 -13.92 0.48 20.92
N PHE A 5 -12.69 0.00 20.70
CA PHE A 5 -11.81 0.51 19.65
C PHE A 5 -11.88 -0.30 18.36
N THR A 6 -12.54 -1.47 18.36
CA THR A 6 -12.73 -2.30 17.17
C THR A 6 -13.75 -1.66 16.24
N GLY A 7 -13.47 -1.67 14.94
CA GLY A 7 -14.27 -1.02 13.91
C GLY A 7 -13.74 0.37 13.52
N LYS A 8 -14.63 1.18 12.93
CA LYS A 8 -14.29 2.51 12.43
C LYS A 8 -14.26 3.51 13.58
N ILE A 9 -13.10 4.12 13.79
CA ILE A 9 -12.88 5.11 14.85
C ILE A 9 -12.27 6.40 14.29
N LYS A 10 -12.48 7.50 15.00
CA LYS A 10 -11.80 8.78 14.75
C LYS A 10 -10.55 8.83 15.62
N GLN A 11 -9.39 9.01 15.01
CA GLN A 11 -8.13 9.24 15.72
C GLN A 11 -7.60 10.64 15.44
N MET A 12 -7.11 11.29 16.49
CA MET A 12 -6.25 12.46 16.34
C MET A 12 -4.81 12.00 16.06
N PRO A 13 -4.18 12.39 14.94
CA PRO A 13 -2.77 12.12 14.71
C PRO A 13 -1.92 12.79 15.81
N PRO A 14 -0.85 12.13 16.29
CA PRO A 14 0.03 12.75 17.28
C PRO A 14 0.79 13.92 16.65
N ILE A 15 1.04 14.97 17.44
CA ILE A 15 1.77 16.16 16.97
C ILE A 15 3.18 15.80 16.47
N TYR A 16 3.82 14.80 17.10
CA TYR A 16 5.04 14.15 16.62
C TYR A 16 4.75 13.11 15.54
N SER A 17 4.31 13.57 14.37
CA SER A 17 4.08 12.74 13.18
C SER A 17 4.49 13.44 11.89
N SER A 18 4.50 12.68 10.80
CA SER A 18 4.78 13.18 9.44
C SER A 18 3.56 13.83 8.78
N VAL A 19 2.43 13.98 9.49
CA VAL A 19 1.25 14.67 8.94
C VAL A 19 1.62 16.11 8.61
N LYS A 20 1.35 16.53 7.37
CA LYS A 20 1.64 17.91 6.96
C LYS A 20 0.56 18.85 7.48
N TYR A 21 1.00 19.96 8.07
CA TYR A 21 0.22 21.13 8.42
C TYR A 21 0.82 22.34 7.68
N LYS A 22 0.02 23.00 6.83
CA LYS A 22 0.45 24.12 5.98
C LYS A 22 1.78 23.84 5.23
N GLY A 23 1.86 22.67 4.60
CA GLY A 23 3.01 22.25 3.79
C GLY A 23 4.21 21.68 4.55
N ARG A 24 4.25 21.79 5.88
CA ARG A 24 5.37 21.30 6.72
C ARG A 24 4.92 20.14 7.62
N PRO A 25 5.77 19.14 7.90
CA PRO A 25 5.46 18.07 8.85
C PRO A 25 5.11 18.59 10.25
N SER A 26 4.17 17.94 10.93
CA SER A 26 3.70 18.39 12.25
C SER A 26 4.79 18.33 13.32
N TYR A 27 5.71 17.38 13.23
CA TYR A 27 6.84 17.28 14.18
C TYR A 27 7.75 18.52 14.16
N ASP A 28 7.81 19.28 13.05
CA ASP A 28 8.60 20.51 12.98
C ASP A 28 8.02 21.61 13.86
N PHE A 29 6.69 21.67 13.97
CA PHE A 29 6.01 22.61 14.85
C PHE A 29 6.12 22.16 16.31
N ALA A 30 5.96 20.85 16.57
CA ALA A 30 6.10 20.26 17.90
C ALA A 30 7.47 20.57 18.53
N ARG A 31 8.55 20.37 17.77
CA ARG A 31 9.93 20.66 18.21
C ARG A 31 10.18 22.14 18.49
N LYS A 32 9.36 23.03 17.92
CA LYS A 32 9.41 24.48 18.14
C LYS A 32 8.45 24.95 19.24
N GLY A 33 7.81 24.02 19.96
CA GLY A 33 6.81 24.32 21.00
C GLY A 33 5.53 24.97 20.46
N ARG A 34 5.27 24.89 19.15
CA ARG A 34 4.08 25.50 18.54
C ARG A 34 2.93 24.51 18.51
N SER A 35 1.79 24.92 19.07
CA SER A 35 0.54 24.20 18.91
C SER A 35 0.05 24.28 17.46
N ILE A 36 -0.55 23.19 16.99
CA ILE A 36 -1.16 23.10 15.67
C ILE A 36 -2.50 22.39 15.80
N ASP A 37 -3.45 22.80 14.97
CA ASP A 37 -4.75 22.14 14.87
C ASP A 37 -4.69 21.05 13.81
N LEU A 38 -4.66 19.80 14.25
CA LEU A 38 -4.69 18.63 13.39
C LEU A 38 -6.12 18.13 13.25
N LYS A 39 -6.51 17.76 12.03
CA LYS A 39 -7.82 17.17 11.79
C LYS A 39 -7.81 15.69 12.18
N HIS A 40 -8.91 15.26 12.80
CA HIS A 40 -9.18 13.85 13.04
C HIS A 40 -9.22 13.07 11.72
N ARG A 41 -8.80 11.80 11.78
CA ARG A 41 -8.84 10.87 10.64
C ARG A 41 -9.67 9.65 11.01
N MET A 42 -10.45 9.18 10.05
CA MET A 42 -11.12 7.90 10.16
C MET A 42 -10.11 6.78 9.91
N VAL A 43 -10.03 5.84 10.82
CA VAL A 43 -9.25 4.61 10.70
C VAL A 43 -10.12 3.42 11.08
N ASN A 44 -9.73 2.22 10.68
CA ASN A 44 -10.44 0.99 11.02
C ASN A 44 -9.53 0.05 11.80
N ILE A 45 -9.95 -0.37 12.98
CA ILE A 45 -9.31 -1.44 13.75
C ILE A 45 -10.07 -2.73 13.44
N TYR A 46 -9.49 -3.61 12.65
CA TYR A 46 -10.11 -4.88 12.28
C TYR A 46 -10.13 -5.87 13.44
N ASN A 47 -9.05 -5.89 14.24
CA ASN A 47 -8.95 -6.73 15.43
C ASN A 47 -8.03 -6.06 16.47
N LEU A 48 -8.40 -6.19 17.74
CA LEU A 48 -7.61 -5.71 18.88
C LEU A 48 -7.65 -6.76 20.00
N GLU A 49 -6.54 -7.47 20.16
CA GLU A 49 -6.43 -8.63 21.04
C GLU A 49 -5.52 -8.31 22.23
N LEU A 50 -5.95 -8.68 23.44
CA LEU A 50 -5.12 -8.65 24.64
C LEU A 50 -4.18 -9.86 24.64
N ILE A 51 -2.88 -9.62 24.66
CA ILE A 51 -1.86 -10.69 24.70
C ILE A 51 -1.39 -10.94 26.13
N SER A 52 -1.10 -9.87 26.88
CA SER A 52 -0.73 -9.98 28.29
C SER A 52 -1.00 -8.68 29.03
N LEU A 53 -1.20 -8.80 30.34
CA LEU A 53 -1.27 -7.69 31.28
C LEU A 53 -0.44 -8.07 32.51
N SER A 54 0.58 -7.27 32.83
CA SER A 54 1.44 -7.47 33.98
C SER A 54 1.80 -6.13 34.60
N SER A 55 1.40 -5.88 35.85
CA SER A 55 1.61 -4.59 36.52
C SER A 55 1.05 -3.43 35.68
N ASP A 56 1.92 -2.54 35.22
CA ASP A 56 1.68 -1.35 34.41
C ASP A 56 1.90 -1.59 32.91
N LEU A 57 2.17 -2.84 32.51
CA LEU A 57 2.43 -3.21 31.12
C LEU A 57 1.27 -3.99 30.52
N LEU A 58 0.69 -3.39 29.48
CA LEU A 58 -0.35 -3.96 28.65
C LEU A 58 0.23 -4.28 27.25
N THR A 59 0.21 -5.55 26.86
CA THR A 59 0.61 -5.98 25.50
C THR A 59 -0.64 -6.33 24.70
N VAL A 60 -0.78 -5.69 23.54
CA VAL A 60 -1.89 -5.93 22.61
C VAL A 60 -1.39 -6.24 21.20
N LYS A 61 -2.17 -7.01 20.45
CA LYS A 61 -1.99 -7.25 19.02
C LYS A 61 -3.09 -6.53 18.25
N VAL A 62 -2.68 -5.73 17.26
CA VAL A 62 -3.59 -4.86 16.52
C VAL A 62 -3.53 -5.18 15.03
N ASN A 63 -4.69 -5.46 14.43
CA ASN A 63 -4.88 -5.44 12.98
C ASN A 63 -5.67 -4.18 12.61
N CYS A 64 -5.12 -3.32 11.77
CA CYS A 64 -5.69 -2.01 11.48
C CYS A 64 -5.46 -1.54 10.04
N SER A 65 -6.23 -0.55 9.61
CA SER A 65 -6.07 0.10 8.30
C SER A 65 -4.78 0.93 8.24
N SER A 66 -4.37 1.28 7.01
CA SER A 66 -3.29 2.25 6.81
C SER A 66 -3.60 3.59 7.48
N GLY A 67 -2.55 4.29 7.92
CA GLY A 67 -2.67 5.59 8.59
C GLY A 67 -3.09 5.54 10.06
N THR A 68 -3.28 4.35 10.65
CA THR A 68 -3.56 4.19 12.08
C THR A 68 -2.34 4.55 12.92
N TYR A 69 -2.54 5.38 13.95
CA TYR A 69 -1.48 5.75 14.89
C TYR A 69 -1.62 4.91 16.16
N ILE A 70 -0.79 3.85 16.28
CA ILE A 70 -0.77 2.99 17.47
C ILE A 70 -0.45 3.78 18.75
N ARG A 71 0.33 4.86 18.64
CA ARG A 71 0.58 5.79 19.75
C ARG A 71 -0.68 6.51 20.22
N SER A 72 -1.52 6.99 19.30
CA SER A 72 -2.81 7.61 19.64
C SER A 72 -3.76 6.58 20.24
N LEU A 73 -3.79 5.35 19.70
CA LEU A 73 -4.57 4.26 20.26
C LEU A 73 -4.18 3.94 21.71
N ALA A 74 -2.89 3.86 22.01
CA ALA A 74 -2.41 3.66 23.38
C ALA A 74 -2.84 4.80 24.30
N TYR A 75 -2.66 6.05 23.86
CA TYR A 75 -3.09 7.23 24.61
C TYR A 75 -4.59 7.20 24.95
N GLU A 76 -5.44 6.90 23.96
CA GLU A 76 -6.90 6.82 24.16
C GLU A 76 -7.30 5.65 25.07
N ILE A 77 -6.66 4.48 24.96
CA ILE A 77 -6.87 3.35 25.87
C ILE A 77 -6.50 3.75 27.31
N GLY A 78 -5.34 4.39 27.49
CA GLY A 78 -4.87 4.85 28.80
C GLY A 78 -5.79 5.92 29.42
N ASN A 79 -6.30 6.84 28.60
CA ASN A 79 -7.28 7.82 29.06
C ASN A 79 -8.58 7.16 29.53
N LEU A 80 -9.08 6.15 28.80
CA LEU A 80 -10.27 5.40 29.22
C LEU A 80 -10.03 4.55 30.47
N LEU A 81 -8.79 4.13 30.74
CA LEU A 81 -8.40 3.45 31.96
C LEU A 81 -8.22 4.41 33.15
N GLY A 82 -8.12 5.72 32.91
CA GLY A 82 -7.95 6.74 33.93
C GLY A 82 -6.52 6.91 34.46
N CYS A 83 -5.54 6.18 33.92
CA CYS A 83 -4.13 6.26 34.34
C CYS A 83 -3.21 6.86 33.26
N GLY A 84 -3.70 7.04 32.03
CA GLY A 84 -2.87 7.39 30.88
C GLY A 84 -2.03 6.20 30.41
N ALA A 85 -1.52 6.27 29.18
CA ALA A 85 -0.63 5.24 28.65
C ALA A 85 0.27 5.80 27.54
N SER A 86 1.43 5.19 27.40
CA SER A 86 2.38 5.47 26.33
C SER A 86 2.95 4.16 25.78
N ILE A 87 3.53 4.22 24.58
CA ILE A 87 4.14 3.04 23.96
C ILE A 87 5.54 2.81 24.54
N LYS A 88 5.73 1.68 25.21
CA LYS A 88 7.06 1.17 25.59
C LYS A 88 7.77 0.44 24.45
N GLY A 89 7.02 -0.28 23.62
CA GLY A 89 7.55 -1.04 22.48
C GLY A 89 6.51 -1.23 21.39
N LEU A 90 6.96 -1.20 20.14
CA LEU A 90 6.10 -1.38 18.97
C LEU A 90 6.84 -2.23 17.93
N LYS A 91 6.26 -3.37 17.57
CA LYS A 91 6.77 -4.25 16.53
C LYS A 91 5.70 -4.45 15.48
N ARG A 92 5.98 -4.04 14.24
CA ARG A 92 5.11 -4.28 13.10
C ARG A 92 5.41 -5.66 12.53
N THR A 93 4.48 -6.59 12.68
CA THR A 93 4.66 -8.00 12.28
C THR A 93 4.23 -8.31 10.85
N LYS A 94 3.40 -7.45 10.24
CA LYS A 94 2.86 -7.66 8.89
C LYS A 94 2.45 -6.33 8.22
N ILE A 95 2.57 -6.25 6.89
CA ILE A 95 2.03 -5.19 6.01
C ILE A 95 1.45 -5.86 4.77
N GLY A 96 0.14 -5.77 4.54
CA GLY A 96 -0.47 -6.48 3.41
C GLY A 96 -0.10 -7.96 3.45
N ASP A 97 0.50 -8.50 2.39
CA ASP A 97 0.95 -9.90 2.37
C ASP A 97 2.38 -10.11 2.93
N PHE A 98 3.11 -9.04 3.25
CA PHE A 98 4.49 -9.09 3.72
C PHE A 98 4.56 -9.30 5.24
N LYS A 99 5.18 -10.40 5.67
CA LYS A 99 5.40 -10.74 7.08
C LYS A 99 6.81 -10.36 7.54
N LEU A 100 6.95 -10.08 8.83
CA LEU A 100 8.24 -9.81 9.46
C LEU A 100 9.20 -11.00 9.34
N ASP A 101 8.69 -12.23 9.38
CA ASP A 101 9.52 -13.45 9.27
C ASP A 101 10.19 -13.58 7.90
N SER A 102 9.65 -12.89 6.88
CA SER A 102 10.23 -12.80 5.53
C SER A 102 11.03 -11.51 5.33
N SER A 103 11.24 -10.74 6.39
CA SER A 103 12.04 -9.52 6.33
C SER A 103 13.52 -9.80 6.49
N ILE A 104 14.32 -8.87 5.99
CA ILE A 104 15.78 -8.91 6.04
C ILE A 104 16.24 -7.79 6.97
N SER A 105 17.17 -8.09 7.87
CA SER A 105 17.81 -7.06 8.68
C SER A 105 18.80 -6.24 7.84
N VAL A 106 18.92 -4.94 8.15
CA VAL A 106 19.88 -4.07 7.44
C VAL A 106 21.31 -4.56 7.68
N GLU A 107 21.58 -5.10 8.86
CA GLU A 107 22.87 -5.67 9.22
C GLU A 107 23.22 -6.89 8.37
N ASP A 108 22.28 -7.82 8.14
CA ASP A 108 22.49 -8.95 7.25
C ASP A 108 22.73 -8.49 5.82
N PHE A 109 22.03 -7.42 5.39
CA PHE A 109 22.21 -6.79 4.09
C PHE A 109 23.63 -6.25 3.91
N LEU A 110 24.09 -5.43 4.86
CA LEU A 110 25.41 -4.80 4.81
C LEU A 110 26.56 -5.80 4.95
N LYS A 111 26.36 -6.93 5.64
CA LYS A 111 27.36 -7.98 5.82
C LYS A 111 27.56 -8.87 4.58
N GLY A 112 26.93 -8.54 3.46
CA GLY A 112 27.15 -9.26 2.20
C GLY A 112 26.65 -10.71 2.23
N LYS A 113 25.67 -11.03 3.09
CA LYS A 113 24.91 -12.29 2.98
C LYS A 113 24.14 -12.40 1.66
N PHE A 114 24.10 -11.32 0.88
CA PHE A 114 23.45 -11.19 -0.42
C PHE A 114 24.48 -11.35 -1.53
N LYS A 115 24.37 -12.46 -2.25
CA LYS A 115 25.11 -12.67 -3.50
C LYS A 115 24.29 -12.13 -4.66
N LYS A 116 24.96 -11.82 -5.77
CA LYS A 116 24.30 -11.40 -7.02
C LYS A 116 23.27 -12.45 -7.51
N SER A 117 23.55 -13.73 -7.29
CA SER A 117 22.62 -14.85 -7.56
C SER A 117 21.31 -14.76 -6.76
N ASP A 118 21.32 -14.11 -5.59
CA ASP A 118 20.13 -13.99 -4.74
C ASP A 118 19.18 -12.89 -5.25
N LEU A 119 19.73 -11.91 -5.97
CA LEU A 119 18.96 -10.91 -6.74
C LEU A 119 18.34 -11.56 -7.99
N GLU A 120 19.13 -12.38 -8.69
CA GLU A 120 18.69 -13.08 -9.92
C GLU A 120 17.63 -14.15 -9.64
N SER A 121 17.69 -14.81 -8.48
CA SER A 121 16.67 -15.77 -8.04
C SER A 121 15.39 -15.13 -7.47
N SER A 122 15.30 -13.79 -7.40
CA SER A 122 14.16 -13.08 -6.79
C SER A 122 13.88 -13.51 -5.33
N SER A 123 14.88 -14.04 -4.64
CA SER A 123 14.72 -14.59 -3.28
C SER A 123 14.45 -13.49 -2.24
N TYR A 124 14.97 -12.29 -2.51
CA TYR A 124 14.90 -11.14 -1.60
C TYR A 124 14.34 -9.87 -2.27
N VAL A 125 14.27 -9.85 -3.59
CA VAL A 125 13.59 -8.81 -4.36
C VAL A 125 12.28 -9.39 -4.85
N ILE A 126 11.18 -8.74 -4.51
CA ILE A 126 9.87 -9.12 -5.04
C ILE A 126 9.73 -8.47 -6.41
N SER A 127 9.60 -9.28 -7.46
CA SER A 127 9.33 -8.77 -8.80
C SER A 127 8.01 -8.03 -8.85
N ILE A 128 7.87 -7.10 -9.79
CA ILE A 128 6.64 -6.33 -9.95
C ILE A 128 5.46 -7.22 -10.36
N GLU A 129 5.73 -8.29 -11.10
CA GLU A 129 4.76 -9.32 -11.47
C GLU A 129 4.19 -10.01 -10.23
N ARG A 130 5.06 -10.37 -9.28
CA ARG A 130 4.65 -11.00 -8.02
C ARG A 130 3.98 -10.02 -7.08
N LEU A 131 4.43 -8.77 -7.05
CA LEU A 131 3.83 -7.71 -6.21
C LEU A 131 2.37 -7.42 -6.60
N LEU A 132 2.05 -7.57 -7.89
CA LEU A 132 0.77 -7.22 -8.48
C LEU A 132 0.03 -8.46 -9.00
N ASP A 133 0.35 -9.65 -8.51
CA ASP A 133 -0.21 -10.93 -8.98
C ASP A 133 -1.75 -10.88 -9.05
N LYS A 134 -2.38 -10.42 -7.97
CA LYS A 134 -3.83 -10.28 -7.79
C LYS A 134 -4.49 -9.20 -8.65
N ASN A 135 -3.72 -8.31 -9.29
CA ASN A 135 -4.28 -7.30 -10.18
C ASN A 135 -4.70 -7.91 -11.52
N PRO A 136 -5.82 -7.48 -12.11
CA PRO A 136 -6.20 -7.91 -13.46
C PRO A 136 -5.19 -7.40 -14.51
N SER A 137 -5.15 -8.07 -15.65
CA SER A 137 -4.24 -7.76 -16.77
C SER A 137 -5.01 -7.46 -18.05
N LEU A 138 -4.57 -6.47 -18.82
CA LEU A 138 -4.95 -6.27 -20.21
C LEU A 138 -3.75 -6.56 -21.10
N TYR A 139 -3.97 -7.38 -22.12
CA TYR A 139 -2.98 -7.67 -23.14
C TYR A 139 -3.25 -6.77 -24.33
N ILE A 140 -2.22 -6.07 -24.81
CA ILE A 140 -2.32 -5.16 -25.95
C ILE A 140 -1.71 -5.79 -27.19
N LYS A 141 -2.18 -5.36 -28.36
CA LYS A 141 -1.56 -5.73 -29.63
C LYS A 141 -0.18 -5.09 -29.72
N ASP A 142 0.83 -5.85 -30.13
CA ASP A 142 2.24 -5.41 -30.13
C ASP A 142 2.51 -4.11 -30.90
N LYS A 143 1.76 -3.85 -31.98
CA LYS A 143 1.85 -2.59 -32.72
C LYS A 143 1.61 -1.34 -31.86
N TYR A 144 0.92 -1.47 -30.73
CA TYR A 144 0.65 -0.37 -29.81
C TYR A 144 1.61 -0.28 -28.62
N ARG A 145 2.57 -1.20 -28.51
CA ARG A 145 3.50 -1.26 -27.38
C ARG A 145 4.26 0.04 -27.15
N CYS A 146 4.79 0.65 -28.22
CA CYS A 146 5.53 1.91 -28.13
C CYS A 146 4.67 3.06 -27.60
N HIS A 147 3.40 3.14 -28.02
CA HIS A 147 2.47 4.15 -27.54
C HIS A 147 2.26 4.05 -26.02
N ILE A 148 2.06 2.83 -25.50
CA ILE A 148 1.83 2.62 -24.07
C ILE A 148 3.08 2.95 -23.24
N VAL A 149 4.27 2.53 -23.68
CA VAL A 149 5.53 2.86 -23.00
C VAL A 149 5.79 4.38 -22.97
N ASN A 150 5.32 5.10 -23.98
CA ASN A 150 5.38 6.57 -24.05
C ASN A 150 4.25 7.28 -23.28
N GLY A 151 3.41 6.54 -22.54
CA GLY A 151 2.37 7.10 -21.67
C GLY A 151 1.05 7.41 -22.35
N HIS A 152 0.80 6.88 -23.54
CA HIS A 152 -0.54 6.94 -24.14
C HIS A 152 -1.53 6.14 -23.31
N GLN A 153 -2.76 6.64 -23.24
CA GLN A 153 -3.88 5.93 -22.64
C GLN A 153 -4.25 4.70 -23.49
N VAL A 154 -4.85 3.70 -22.84
CA VAL A 154 -5.31 2.48 -23.52
C VAL A 154 -6.76 2.66 -23.98
N ASP A 155 -7.00 2.39 -25.26
CA ASP A 155 -8.34 2.23 -25.82
C ASP A 155 -8.66 0.75 -26.10
N GLY A 156 -9.94 0.40 -26.23
CA GLY A 156 -10.35 -0.99 -26.49
C GLY A 156 -9.91 -1.54 -27.86
N GLY A 157 -9.57 -0.68 -28.83
CA GLY A 157 -9.01 -1.10 -30.11
C GLY A 157 -7.56 -1.59 -29.98
N MET A 158 -6.83 -1.10 -28.98
CA MET A 158 -5.48 -1.54 -28.64
C MET A 158 -5.46 -2.88 -27.90
N VAL A 159 -6.53 -3.23 -27.20
CA VAL A 159 -6.63 -4.45 -26.40
C VAL A 159 -6.83 -5.68 -27.29
N GLU A 160 -6.10 -6.74 -26.98
CA GLU A 160 -6.26 -8.06 -27.58
C GLU A 160 -7.17 -8.93 -26.73
N PHE A 161 -6.91 -9.02 -25.43
CA PHE A 161 -7.78 -9.68 -24.45
C PHE A 161 -7.49 -9.20 -23.02
N ALA A 162 -8.34 -9.60 -22.08
CA ALA A 162 -8.19 -9.32 -20.65
C ALA A 162 -8.11 -10.62 -19.84
N ARG A 163 -7.36 -10.61 -18.74
CA ARG A 163 -7.33 -11.69 -17.75
C ARG A 163 -7.64 -11.11 -16.38
N THR A 164 -8.73 -11.56 -15.78
CA THR A 164 -9.16 -11.16 -14.43
C THR A 164 -9.17 -12.39 -13.54
N GLU A 165 -8.52 -12.33 -12.38
CA GLU A 165 -8.71 -13.34 -11.33
C GLU A 165 -9.96 -12.97 -10.50
N ASP A 166 -10.76 -13.99 -10.17
CA ASP A 166 -11.99 -13.99 -9.34
C ASP A 166 -12.70 -12.64 -9.16
N ASN A 167 -13.81 -12.44 -9.87
CA ASN A 167 -14.76 -11.32 -9.69
C ASN A 167 -14.17 -9.90 -9.77
N ASN A 168 -12.90 -9.72 -10.17
CA ASN A 168 -12.30 -8.42 -10.42
C ASN A 168 -12.85 -7.81 -11.72
N LEU A 169 -14.08 -7.33 -11.63
CA LEU A 169 -14.69 -6.50 -12.66
C LEU A 169 -13.79 -5.30 -12.95
N LEU A 170 -13.58 -5.04 -14.23
CA LEU A 170 -12.91 -3.86 -14.73
C LEU A 170 -13.80 -2.63 -14.45
N LYS A 171 -13.68 -2.09 -13.24
CA LYS A 171 -14.45 -0.94 -12.71
C LYS A 171 -13.53 0.20 -12.32
N LYS A 172 -14.09 1.42 -12.26
CA LYS A 172 -13.39 2.63 -11.84
C LYS A 172 -12.56 2.43 -10.57
N GLY A 173 -11.32 2.90 -10.59
CA GLY A 173 -10.38 2.86 -9.46
C GLY A 173 -9.60 1.54 -9.32
N VAL A 174 -9.89 0.51 -10.13
CA VAL A 174 -9.08 -0.70 -10.14
C VAL A 174 -7.79 -0.45 -10.93
N PHE A 175 -6.65 -0.80 -10.31
CA PHE A 175 -5.36 -0.81 -10.98
C PHE A 175 -5.17 -2.09 -11.78
N ILE A 176 -4.77 -1.95 -13.04
CA ILE A 176 -4.60 -3.04 -13.99
C ILE A 176 -3.18 -3.06 -14.55
N LYS A 177 -2.66 -4.26 -14.78
CA LYS A 177 -1.38 -4.49 -15.46
C LYS A 177 -1.61 -4.44 -16.98
N ILE A 178 -0.83 -3.66 -17.71
CA ILE A 178 -0.79 -3.74 -19.18
C ILE A 178 0.37 -4.64 -19.57
N LYS A 179 0.09 -5.64 -20.40
CA LYS A 179 1.05 -6.63 -20.87
C LYS A 179 1.18 -6.65 -22.39
N ASP A 180 2.39 -6.93 -22.87
CA ASP A 180 2.65 -7.25 -24.28
C ASP A 180 2.43 -8.74 -24.57
N SER A 181 2.60 -9.15 -25.84
CA SER A 181 2.45 -10.56 -26.26
C SER A 181 3.44 -11.51 -25.57
N GLY A 182 4.59 -10.99 -25.13
CA GLY A 182 5.60 -11.73 -24.35
C GLY A 182 5.29 -11.79 -22.83
N GLU A 183 4.07 -11.48 -22.42
CA GLU A 183 3.59 -11.42 -21.04
C GLU A 183 4.29 -10.41 -20.10
N ASN A 184 5.15 -9.53 -20.63
CA ASN A 184 5.87 -8.55 -19.83
C ASN A 184 4.93 -7.44 -19.38
N ILE A 185 5.01 -7.02 -18.12
CA ILE A 185 4.31 -5.81 -17.67
C ILE A 185 5.04 -4.60 -18.25
N ILE A 186 4.31 -3.81 -19.05
CA ILE A 186 4.85 -2.59 -19.68
C ILE A 186 4.33 -1.30 -19.05
N ALA A 187 3.18 -1.36 -18.37
CA ALA A 187 2.62 -0.21 -17.65
C ALA A 187 1.59 -0.67 -16.61
N ILE A 188 1.30 0.20 -15.64
CA ILE A 188 0.11 0.07 -14.78
C ILE A 188 -0.84 1.21 -15.12
N HIS A 189 -2.12 0.86 -15.19
CA HIS A 189 -3.17 1.81 -15.47
C HIS A 189 -4.25 1.76 -14.39
N GLU A 190 -4.89 2.89 -14.12
CA GLU A 190 -6.11 2.94 -13.32
C GLU A 190 -7.30 3.02 -14.28
N ILE A 191 -8.32 2.19 -14.07
CA ILE A 191 -9.57 2.28 -14.83
C ILE A 191 -10.32 3.53 -14.41
N LEU A 192 -10.72 4.34 -15.39
CA LEU A 192 -11.54 5.53 -15.17
C LEU A 192 -13.00 5.34 -15.58
N SER A 193 -13.30 4.33 -16.40
CA SER A 193 -14.65 4.04 -16.88
C SER A 193 -15.62 3.78 -15.74
N GLU A 194 -16.76 4.48 -15.75
CA GLU A 194 -17.86 4.28 -14.81
C GLU A 194 -18.68 3.02 -15.11
N ASN A 195 -18.66 2.56 -16.37
CA ASN A 195 -19.29 1.31 -16.77
C ASN A 195 -18.35 0.14 -16.50
N VAL A 196 -18.92 -0.97 -16.00
CA VAL A 196 -18.23 -2.25 -15.89
C VAL A 196 -17.86 -2.72 -17.29
N ILE A 197 -16.56 -2.88 -17.54
CA ILE A 197 -16.07 -3.36 -18.84
C ILE A 197 -16.17 -4.89 -18.83
N SER A 198 -17.24 -5.42 -19.41
CA SER A 198 -17.42 -6.87 -19.63
C SER A 198 -16.71 -7.36 -20.90
N ASP A 199 -16.50 -6.46 -21.87
CA ASP A 199 -15.74 -6.73 -23.10
C ASP A 199 -14.68 -5.64 -23.33
N ALA A 200 -13.43 -6.01 -23.05
CA ALA A 200 -12.28 -5.13 -23.19
C ALA A 200 -11.95 -4.76 -24.65
N LYS A 201 -12.61 -5.38 -25.65
CA LYS A 201 -12.44 -5.08 -27.08
C LYS A 201 -13.36 -3.96 -27.58
N SER A 202 -14.28 -3.45 -26.76
CA SER A 202 -15.25 -2.44 -27.18
C SER A 202 -14.59 -1.07 -27.48
N LYS A 203 -14.89 -0.52 -28.68
CA LYS A 203 -14.14 0.56 -29.37
C LYS A 203 -14.28 2.01 -28.84
N LYS A 204 -14.74 2.28 -27.60
CA LYS A 204 -15.01 3.67 -27.12
C LYS A 204 -14.02 4.13 -26.01
N PRO A 205 -13.84 5.46 -25.82
CA PRO A 205 -12.54 6.11 -25.68
C PRO A 205 -11.88 5.89 -24.32
N SER A 206 -10.54 5.95 -24.32
CA SER A 206 -9.66 6.15 -23.15
C SER A 206 -10.21 5.58 -21.84
N LEU A 207 -9.96 4.28 -21.63
CA LEU A 207 -10.49 3.57 -20.49
C LEU A 207 -9.71 3.87 -19.20
N THR A 208 -8.56 4.56 -19.30
CA THR A 208 -7.55 4.53 -18.25
C THR A 208 -6.69 5.80 -18.11
N LYS A 209 -6.16 6.01 -16.90
CA LYS A 209 -5.06 6.94 -16.62
C LYS A 209 -3.76 6.15 -16.42
N SER A 210 -2.70 6.59 -17.08
CA SER A 210 -1.42 5.87 -17.12
C SER A 210 -0.51 6.24 -15.96
N ILE A 211 0.05 5.23 -15.30
CA ILE A 211 1.30 5.36 -14.53
C ILE A 211 2.33 4.54 -15.32
N VAL A 212 3.16 5.23 -16.09
CA VAL A 212 4.25 4.60 -16.82
C VAL A 212 5.30 4.17 -15.80
N ILE A 213 5.51 2.86 -15.67
CA ILE A 213 6.65 2.35 -14.93
C ILE A 213 7.80 2.31 -15.91
N PHE A 214 8.77 3.18 -15.69
CA PHE A 214 10.03 3.11 -16.41
C PHE A 214 10.64 1.74 -16.16
N ARG A 215 10.70 0.89 -17.19
CA ARG A 215 11.63 -0.24 -17.19
C ARG A 215 13.01 0.38 -17.18
N GLN A 216 13.80 0.12 -16.14
CA GLN A 216 15.23 0.42 -16.17
C GLN A 216 15.76 -0.34 -17.38
N LEU A 217 16.05 0.38 -18.46
CA LEU A 217 16.78 -0.19 -19.58
C LEU A 217 18.11 -0.61 -18.96
N ASN A 218 18.38 -1.91 -18.91
CA ASN A 218 19.73 -2.40 -18.75
C ASN A 218 20.51 -1.90 -19.96
N LYS A 219 21.05 -0.69 -19.85
CA LYS A 219 22.09 -0.17 -20.71
C LYS A 219 23.36 -0.10 -19.86
N ILE A 220 24.20 -1.10 -20.17
CA ILE A 220 25.62 -1.28 -19.87
C ILE A 220 25.90 -1.83 -18.46
#